data_AF-A0A4P7U746-F1
#
_entry.id   AF-A0A4P7U746-F1
#
_cell.length_a   1.000
_cell.length_b   1.000
_cell.length_c   1.000
_cell.angle_alpha   90.00
_cell.angle_beta   90.00
_cell.angle_gamma   90.00
#
_symmetry.space_group_name_H-M   'P 1'
#
loop_
_entity.id
_entity.type
_entity.pdbx_description
1 polymer ?
#
loop_
_entity_poly.entity_id
_entity_poly.type
_entity_poly.pdbx_seq_one_letter_code
_entity_poly.pdbx_strand_id
1 'polypeptide(L)'
;MPDTNQPRRATRAQVRKFLAAAGYEGTPPDDLVTEYVDLVGAAGRPGLPRHRLAVHLTAQSPGWAAPALAAFEAGWHEQQQARAQASSAARDAAARDADRAAAYVAGVWERTGTGPTWTELGDELGWPPALRARIVRLLAKEGVLTYGTAPRSLALAERSGES
;
A
#
# COMPACT_ATOMS: atom_id res chain seq x y z
N MET A 1 -25.30 3.09 -15.89
CA MET A 1 -23.84 3.30 -16.03
C MET A 1 -23.13 2.05 -15.53
N PRO A 2 -22.33 1.33 -16.34
CA PRO A 2 -21.61 0.18 -15.82
C PRO A 2 -20.36 0.66 -15.08
N ASP A 3 -20.30 0.29 -13.80
CA ASP A 3 -19.15 0.44 -12.92
C ASP A 3 -18.00 -0.46 -13.43
N THR A 4 -17.15 0.06 -14.32
CA THR A 4 -15.92 -0.62 -14.74
C THR A 4 -14.90 -0.57 -13.62
N ASN A 5 -15.09 -1.42 -12.60
CA ASN A 5 -14.03 -1.79 -11.67
C ASN A 5 -13.02 -2.70 -12.40
N GLN A 6 -12.33 -2.13 -13.39
CA GLN A 6 -11.25 -2.81 -14.09
C GLN A 6 -10.13 -3.12 -13.08
N PRO A 7 -9.59 -4.35 -13.07
CA PRO A 7 -8.46 -4.68 -12.22
C PRO A 7 -7.31 -3.71 -12.51
N ARG A 8 -6.71 -3.14 -11.46
CA ARG A 8 -5.45 -2.39 -11.61
C ARG A 8 -4.41 -3.33 -12.23
N ARG A 9 -4.11 -3.10 -13.50
CA ARG A 9 -3.10 -3.83 -14.29
C ARG A 9 -1.76 -3.77 -13.55
N ALA A 10 -1.06 -4.90 -13.44
CA ALA A 10 0.27 -4.89 -12.83
C ALA A 10 1.25 -4.11 -13.72
N THR A 11 2.19 -3.39 -13.11
CA THR A 11 3.23 -2.70 -13.89
C THR A 11 4.26 -3.69 -14.40
N ARG A 12 4.90 -3.40 -15.54
CA ARG A 12 6.02 -4.22 -16.08
C ARG A 12 7.12 -4.46 -15.03
N ALA A 13 7.39 -3.48 -14.19
CA ALA A 13 8.34 -3.59 -13.08
C ALA A 13 7.89 -4.59 -12.01
N GLN A 14 6.58 -4.67 -11.70
CA GLN A 14 6.02 -5.68 -10.80
C GLN A 14 6.11 -7.08 -11.39
N VAL A 15 5.85 -7.23 -12.69
CA VAL A 15 6.00 -8.51 -13.40
C VAL A 15 7.46 -8.97 -13.40
N ARG A 16 8.42 -8.09 -13.70
CA ARG A 16 9.86 -8.42 -13.65
C ARG A 16 10.32 -8.81 -12.24
N LYS A 17 9.90 -8.09 -11.20
CA LYS A 17 10.16 -8.47 -9.80
C LYS A 17 9.56 -9.83 -9.45
N PHE A 18 8.38 -10.15 -10.00
CA PHE A 18 7.72 -11.43 -9.80
C PHE A 18 8.47 -12.57 -10.47
N LEU A 19 8.89 -12.39 -11.73
CA LEU A 19 9.70 -13.38 -12.46
C LEU A 19 11.05 -13.63 -11.77
N ALA A 20 11.72 -12.57 -11.31
CA ALA A 20 12.96 -12.71 -10.52
C ALA A 20 12.74 -13.47 -9.20
N ALA A 21 11.64 -13.19 -8.48
CA ALA A 21 11.29 -13.93 -7.26
C ALA A 21 10.90 -15.40 -7.53
N ALA A 22 10.38 -15.68 -8.72
CA ALA A 22 10.15 -17.04 -9.21
C ALA A 22 11.44 -17.73 -9.68
N GLY A 23 12.61 -17.08 -9.58
CA GLY A 23 13.88 -17.68 -9.99
C GLY A 23 14.10 -17.69 -11.50
N TYR A 24 13.43 -16.81 -12.26
CA TYR A 24 13.79 -16.59 -13.66
C TYR A 24 15.20 -15.99 -13.70
N GLU A 25 16.13 -16.68 -14.35
CA GLU A 25 17.51 -16.20 -14.52
C GLU A 25 17.61 -15.29 -15.75
N GLY A 26 18.16 -14.09 -15.56
CA GLY A 26 18.37 -13.10 -16.62
C GLY A 26 17.21 -12.11 -16.80
N THR A 27 17.27 -11.34 -17.89
CA THR A 27 16.24 -10.34 -18.20
C THR A 27 15.08 -11.01 -18.95
N PRO A 28 13.85 -10.98 -18.42
CA PRO A 28 12.71 -11.56 -19.12
C PRO A 28 12.42 -10.82 -20.43
N PRO A 29 12.18 -11.52 -21.54
CA PRO A 29 11.82 -10.90 -22.81
C PRO A 29 10.55 -10.06 -22.67
N ASP A 30 10.48 -8.96 -23.41
CA ASP A 30 9.41 -7.96 -23.26
C ASP A 30 8.02 -8.48 -23.67
N ASP A 31 7.97 -9.50 -24.52
CA ASP A 31 6.74 -10.20 -24.92
C ASP A 31 6.19 -11.05 -23.76
N LEU A 32 7.08 -11.77 -23.07
CA LEU A 32 6.76 -12.51 -21.83
C LEU A 32 6.35 -11.53 -20.71
N VAL A 33 6.93 -10.35 -20.64
CA VAL A 33 6.45 -9.34 -19.67
C VAL A 33 5.05 -8.85 -20.04
N THR A 34 4.76 -8.68 -21.34
CA THR A 34 3.48 -8.12 -21.84
C THR A 34 2.33 -9.10 -21.67
N GLU A 35 2.53 -10.38 -22.00
CA GLU A 35 1.54 -11.45 -21.82
C GLU A 35 1.16 -11.63 -20.34
N TYR A 36 2.10 -11.38 -19.43
CA TYR A 36 1.93 -11.65 -18.00
C TYR A 36 1.46 -10.44 -17.18
N VAL A 37 1.36 -9.25 -17.78
CA VAL A 37 0.86 -8.03 -17.14
C VAL A 37 -0.59 -8.18 -16.66
N ASP A 38 -1.44 -8.85 -17.45
CA ASP A 38 -2.85 -9.09 -17.09
C ASP A 38 -3.00 -10.20 -16.06
N LEU A 39 -2.16 -11.24 -16.13
CA LEU A 39 -2.16 -12.37 -15.19
C LEU A 39 -1.62 -11.97 -13.80
N VAL A 40 -0.52 -11.21 -13.74
CA VAL A 40 -0.01 -10.66 -12.47
C VAL A 40 -0.97 -9.60 -11.90
N GLY A 41 -1.62 -8.83 -12.77
CA GLY A 41 -2.68 -7.89 -12.37
C GLY A 41 -3.88 -8.61 -11.74
N ALA A 42 -4.32 -9.72 -12.33
CA ALA A 42 -5.36 -10.58 -11.79
C ALA A 42 -4.94 -11.29 -10.50
N ALA A 43 -3.65 -11.64 -10.33
CA ALA A 43 -3.13 -12.24 -9.11
C ALA A 43 -3.06 -11.30 -7.89
N GLY A 44 -3.31 -10.01 -8.11
CA GLY A 44 -3.61 -9.04 -7.06
C GLY A 44 -5.06 -9.11 -6.53
N ARG A 45 -5.95 -9.87 -7.18
CA ARG A 45 -7.33 -10.11 -6.74
C ARG A 45 -7.41 -11.35 -5.84
N PRO A 46 -8.26 -11.35 -4.79
CA PRO A 46 -8.55 -12.57 -4.05
C PRO A 46 -9.11 -13.64 -4.99
N GLY A 47 -8.43 -14.80 -5.09
CA GLY A 47 -8.90 -15.96 -5.86
C GLY A 47 -7.98 -16.48 -6.97
N LEU A 48 -6.93 -15.75 -7.37
CA LEU A 48 -5.91 -16.24 -8.32
C LEU A 48 -4.52 -16.09 -7.72
N PRO A 49 -4.04 -17.05 -6.94
CA PRO A 49 -2.75 -16.93 -6.29
C PRO A 49 -1.64 -17.15 -7.32
N ARG A 50 -0.57 -16.37 -7.17
CA ARG A 50 0.68 -16.37 -7.95
C ARG A 50 1.27 -17.77 -8.23
N HIS A 51 0.90 -18.77 -7.45
CA HIS A 51 1.16 -20.20 -7.64
C HIS A 51 0.74 -20.73 -9.03
N ARG A 52 -0.46 -20.39 -9.52
CA ARG A 52 -0.93 -20.79 -10.87
C ARG A 52 -0.10 -20.15 -11.97
N LEU A 53 0.38 -18.93 -11.73
CA LEU A 53 1.22 -18.21 -12.67
C LEU A 53 2.63 -18.80 -12.74
N ALA A 54 3.21 -19.14 -11.58
CA ALA A 54 4.51 -19.81 -11.52
C ALA A 54 4.47 -21.19 -12.20
N VAL A 55 3.43 -22.00 -11.95
CA VAL A 55 3.22 -23.30 -12.61
C VAL A 55 3.02 -23.14 -14.12
N HIS A 56 2.25 -22.15 -14.56
CA HIS A 56 2.06 -21.83 -15.98
C HIS A 56 3.37 -21.42 -16.66
N LEU A 57 4.18 -20.60 -15.98
CA LEU A 57 5.50 -20.15 -16.43
C LEU A 57 6.50 -21.32 -16.57
N THR A 58 6.47 -22.29 -15.65
CA THR A 58 7.36 -23.46 -15.72
C THR A 58 6.97 -24.39 -16.87
N ALA A 59 5.67 -24.56 -17.12
CA ALA A 59 5.17 -25.42 -18.18
C ALA A 59 5.53 -24.94 -19.60
N GLN A 60 5.90 -23.66 -19.77
CA GLN A 60 6.20 -23.06 -21.08
C GLN A 60 7.69 -22.77 -21.34
N SER A 61 8.57 -22.91 -20.34
CA SER A 61 9.99 -22.53 -20.49
C SER A 61 10.93 -23.74 -20.47
N PRO A 62 11.65 -24.04 -21.56
CA PRO A 62 12.66 -25.11 -21.56
C PRO A 62 13.84 -24.74 -20.65
N GLY A 63 14.20 -25.62 -19.71
CA GLY A 63 15.41 -25.49 -18.90
C GLY A 63 15.28 -24.71 -17.58
N TRP A 64 14.09 -24.21 -17.24
CA TRP A 64 13.85 -23.52 -15.97
C TRP A 64 13.21 -24.45 -14.94
N ALA A 65 13.84 -24.61 -13.78
CA ALA A 65 13.23 -25.24 -12.61
C ALA A 65 12.64 -24.15 -11.69
N ALA A 66 11.30 -24.08 -11.61
CA ALA A 66 10.66 -23.17 -10.67
C ALA A 66 11.00 -23.53 -9.21
N PRO A 67 11.11 -22.54 -8.29
CA PRO A 67 11.19 -22.80 -6.87
C PRO A 67 9.95 -23.58 -6.42
N ALA A 68 10.13 -24.46 -5.43
CA ALA A 68 9.04 -25.27 -4.91
C ALA A 68 7.87 -24.41 -4.47
N LEU A 69 6.65 -24.81 -4.85
CA LEU A 69 5.40 -24.11 -4.57
C LEU A 69 5.28 -23.65 -3.11
N ALA A 70 5.73 -24.50 -2.18
CA ALA A 70 5.70 -24.25 -0.74
C ALA A 70 6.57 -23.06 -0.29
N ALA A 71 7.78 -22.89 -0.83
CA ALA A 71 8.66 -21.77 -0.47
C ALA A 71 8.07 -20.43 -0.94
N PHE A 72 7.40 -20.46 -2.10
CA PHE A 72 6.70 -19.31 -2.64
C PHE A 72 5.43 -18.96 -1.83
N GLU A 73 4.61 -19.95 -1.47
CA GLU A 73 3.42 -19.77 -0.62
C GLU A 73 3.80 -19.19 0.74
N ALA A 74 4.88 -19.68 1.36
CA ALA A 74 5.40 -19.15 2.62
C ALA A 74 5.73 -17.65 2.51
N GLY A 75 6.50 -17.24 1.49
CA GLY A 75 6.84 -15.83 1.28
C GLY A 75 5.64 -14.94 0.95
N TRP A 76 4.61 -15.49 0.27
CA TRP A 76 3.35 -14.78 0.05
C TRP A 76 2.54 -14.61 1.34
N HIS A 77 2.40 -15.66 2.13
CA HIS A 77 1.74 -15.60 3.43
C HIS A 77 2.44 -14.60 4.35
N GLU A 78 3.77 -14.63 4.40
CA GLU A 78 4.57 -13.67 5.16
C GLU A 78 4.33 -12.22 4.68
N GLN A 79 4.34 -11.97 3.37
CA GLN A 79 4.04 -10.66 2.81
C GLN A 79 2.61 -10.18 3.13
N GLN A 80 1.63 -11.07 3.07
CA GLN A 80 0.24 -10.76 3.42
C GLN A 80 0.09 -10.48 4.92
N GLN A 81 0.74 -11.28 5.76
CA GLN A 81 0.77 -11.07 7.20
C GLN A 81 1.43 -9.74 7.54
N ALA A 82 2.59 -9.42 6.96
CA ALA A 82 3.26 -8.13 7.18
C ALA A 82 2.38 -6.94 6.76
N ARG A 83 1.64 -7.06 5.64
CA ARG A 83 0.69 -6.03 5.20
C ARG A 83 -0.51 -5.90 6.13
N ALA A 84 -1.04 -7.01 6.62
CA ALA A 84 -2.14 -7.04 7.57
C ALA A 84 -1.71 -6.41 8.91
N GLN A 85 -0.53 -6.79 9.42
CA GLN A 85 0.08 -6.22 10.62
C GLN A 85 0.30 -4.72 10.47
N ALA A 86 0.93 -4.26 9.36
CA ALA A 86 1.12 -2.84 9.10
C ALA A 86 -0.22 -2.08 8.99
N SER A 87 -1.26 -2.72 8.46
CA SER A 87 -2.60 -2.13 8.40
C SER A 87 -3.28 -2.09 9.76
N SER A 88 -3.09 -3.09 10.62
CA SER A 88 -3.59 -3.09 12.00
C SER A 88 -2.89 -1.99 12.79
N ALA A 89 -1.56 -2.01 12.81
CA ALA A 89 -0.75 -1.03 13.54
C ALA A 89 -1.08 0.42 13.16
N ALA A 90 -1.35 0.69 11.88
CA ALA A 90 -1.76 2.02 11.44
C ALA A 90 -3.16 2.41 11.94
N ARG A 91 -4.12 1.48 12.01
CA ARG A 91 -5.45 1.73 12.57
C ARG A 91 -5.39 1.93 14.07
N ASP A 92 -4.65 1.07 14.77
CA ASP A 92 -4.46 1.15 16.21
C ASP A 92 -3.80 2.47 16.61
N ALA A 93 -2.81 2.93 15.82
CA ALA A 93 -2.19 4.23 16.02
C ALA A 93 -3.14 5.40 15.73
N ALA A 94 -3.91 5.36 14.63
CA ALA A 94 -4.89 6.40 14.31
C ALA A 94 -5.94 6.53 15.42
N ALA A 95 -6.52 5.42 15.86
CA ALA A 95 -7.54 5.40 16.91
C ALA A 95 -6.99 5.89 18.26
N ARG A 96 -5.78 5.47 18.64
CA ARG A 96 -5.15 5.88 19.91
C ARG A 96 -4.78 7.37 19.91
N ASP A 97 -4.27 7.87 18.79
CA ASP A 97 -3.64 9.19 18.75
C ASP A 97 -4.54 10.29 18.13
N ALA A 98 -5.81 10.01 17.82
CA ALA A 98 -6.72 10.95 17.16
C ALA A 98 -6.80 12.31 17.87
N ASP A 99 -7.10 12.32 19.18
CA ASP A 99 -7.21 13.56 19.96
C ASP A 99 -5.87 14.31 20.07
N ARG A 100 -4.77 13.56 20.25
CA ARG A 100 -3.42 14.12 20.31
C ARG A 100 -3.02 14.75 18.99
N ALA A 101 -3.38 14.12 17.88
CA ALA A 101 -3.14 14.63 16.54
C ALA A 101 -3.92 15.92 16.28
N ALA A 102 -5.20 15.95 16.67
CA ALA A 102 -6.02 17.16 16.57
C ALA A 102 -5.43 18.31 17.40
N ALA A 103 -5.09 18.05 18.67
CA ALA A 103 -4.52 19.05 19.56
C ALA A 103 -3.18 19.61 19.03
N TYR A 104 -2.30 18.73 18.53
CA TYR A 104 -1.03 19.16 17.96
C TYR A 104 -1.22 20.04 16.72
N VAL A 105 -2.08 19.61 15.78
CA VAL A 105 -2.36 20.37 14.56
C VAL A 105 -2.93 21.74 14.89
N ALA A 106 -3.90 21.81 15.82
CA ALA A 106 -4.47 23.07 16.31
C ALA A 106 -3.38 24.00 16.88
N GLY A 107 -2.53 23.48 17.78
CA GLY A 107 -1.46 24.26 18.39
C GLY A 107 -0.36 24.71 17.39
N VAL A 108 -0.17 24.01 16.28
CA VAL A 108 0.73 24.47 15.21
C VAL A 108 0.10 25.59 14.38
N TRP A 109 -1.20 25.49 14.07
CA TRP A 109 -1.95 26.57 13.42
C TRP A 109 -1.96 27.85 14.27
N GLU A 110 -2.25 27.75 15.56
CA GLU A 110 -2.24 28.90 16.48
C GLU A 110 -0.89 29.61 16.52
N ARG A 111 0.21 28.85 16.54
CA ARG A 111 1.56 29.42 16.66
C ARG A 111 2.13 29.94 15.35
N THR A 112 1.77 29.36 14.21
CA THR A 112 2.47 29.60 12.94
C THR A 112 1.58 30.15 11.83
N GLY A 113 0.25 30.13 12.00
CA GLY A 113 -0.71 30.47 10.95
C GLY A 113 -0.75 29.47 9.79
N THR A 114 -0.09 28.31 9.92
CA THR A 114 -0.10 27.21 8.94
C THR A 114 -0.14 25.86 9.64
N GLY A 115 -0.47 24.80 8.92
CA GLY A 115 -0.49 23.43 9.46
C GLY A 115 0.91 22.81 9.59
N PRO A 116 1.04 21.71 10.34
CA PRO A 116 2.26 20.93 10.30
C PRO A 116 2.38 20.11 9.01
N THR A 117 3.59 19.65 8.72
CA THR A 117 3.80 18.58 7.75
C THR A 117 3.39 17.22 8.34
N TRP A 118 3.16 16.23 7.48
CA TRP A 118 2.88 14.86 7.94
C TRP A 118 4.07 14.25 8.69
N THR A 119 5.29 14.69 8.37
CA THR A 119 6.52 14.27 9.02
C THR A 119 6.57 14.80 10.45
N GLU A 120 6.36 16.11 10.65
CA GLU A 120 6.34 16.75 11.97
C GLU A 120 5.28 16.13 12.90
N LEU A 121 4.05 15.94 12.41
CA LEU A 121 3.00 15.27 13.17
C LEU A 121 3.41 13.83 13.55
N GLY A 122 3.98 13.10 12.60
CA GLY A 122 4.43 11.72 12.83
C GLY A 122 5.61 11.62 13.78
N ASP A 123 6.54 12.58 13.77
CA ASP A 123 7.66 12.63 14.72
C ASP A 123 7.15 12.94 16.13
N GLU A 124 6.26 13.93 16.28
CA GLU A 124 5.65 14.29 17.56
C GLU A 124 4.92 13.10 18.20
N LEU A 125 4.15 12.35 17.41
CA LEU A 125 3.33 11.24 17.91
C LEU A 125 4.09 9.90 17.96
N GLY A 126 5.37 9.88 17.58
CA GLY A 126 6.21 8.68 17.62
C GLY A 126 5.81 7.63 16.56
N TRP A 127 5.24 8.05 15.44
CA TRP A 127 4.83 7.14 14.37
C TRP A 127 6.02 6.68 13.51
N PRO A 128 6.12 5.37 13.23
CA PRO A 128 7.13 4.85 12.31
C PRO A 128 7.02 5.54 10.93
N PRO A 129 8.14 5.98 10.31
CA PRO A 129 8.13 6.68 9.02
C PRO A 129 7.33 5.96 7.93
N ALA A 130 7.42 4.63 7.88
CA ALA A 130 6.71 3.79 6.92
C ALA A 130 5.17 3.81 7.06
N LEU A 131 4.64 4.22 8.22
CA LEU A 131 3.21 4.21 8.52
C LEU A 131 2.56 5.60 8.47
N ARG A 132 3.33 6.70 8.57
CA ARG A 132 2.81 8.08 8.71
C ARG A 132 1.73 8.44 7.69
N ALA A 133 2.03 8.25 6.40
CA ALA A 133 1.08 8.56 5.33
C ALA A 133 -0.21 7.74 5.43
N ARG A 134 -0.14 6.50 5.95
CA ARG A 134 -1.32 5.65 6.14
C ARG A 134 -2.15 6.12 7.33
N ILE A 135 -1.50 6.46 8.44
CA ILE A 135 -2.15 6.96 9.65
C ILE A 135 -2.86 8.28 9.36
N VAL A 136 -2.19 9.25 8.72
CA VAL A 136 -2.81 10.54 8.33
C VAL A 136 -4.04 10.35 7.44
N ARG A 137 -3.99 9.42 6.49
CA ARG A 137 -5.16 9.10 5.64
C ARG A 137 -6.30 8.47 6.42
N LEU A 138 -6.02 7.67 7.44
CA LEU A 138 -7.04 7.09 8.31
C LEU A 138 -7.70 8.17 9.16
N LEU A 139 -6.90 9.05 9.79
CA LEU A 139 -7.41 10.20 10.54
C LEU A 139 -8.26 11.12 9.66
N ALA A 140 -7.86 11.35 8.41
CA ALA A 140 -8.66 12.13 7.48
C ALA A 140 -9.96 11.43 7.07
N LYS A 141 -9.91 10.11 6.84
CA LYS A 141 -11.09 9.30 6.56
C LYS A 141 -12.08 9.29 7.75
N GLU A 142 -11.56 9.33 8.97
CA GLU A 142 -12.35 9.36 10.22
C GLU A 142 -12.83 10.77 10.59
N GLY A 143 -12.53 11.78 9.76
CA GLY A 143 -12.97 13.16 10.00
C GLY A 143 -12.27 13.84 11.18
N VAL A 144 -11.07 13.39 11.54
CA VAL A 144 -10.22 14.05 12.55
C VAL A 144 -9.44 15.20 11.91
N LEU A 145 -8.87 14.95 10.73
CA LEU A 145 -7.99 15.88 10.01
C LEU A 145 -8.45 16.09 8.56
N THR A 146 -7.98 17.16 7.95
CA THR A 146 -8.04 17.38 6.50
C THR A 146 -6.67 17.77 5.99
N TYR A 147 -6.39 17.51 4.72
CA TYR A 147 -5.14 17.93 4.07
C TYR A 147 -5.40 18.28 2.61
N GLY A 148 -4.64 19.26 2.11
CA GLY A 148 -4.64 19.67 0.71
C GLY A 148 -3.39 19.20 -0.04
N THR A 149 -3.25 19.69 -1.27
CA THR A 149 -2.05 19.50 -2.09
C THR A 149 -0.93 20.49 -1.75
N ALA A 150 -1.27 21.61 -1.10
CA ALA A 150 -0.29 22.59 -0.65
C ALA A 150 0.58 22.01 0.47
N PRO A 151 1.89 22.36 0.52
CA PRO A 151 2.72 22.09 1.69
C PRO A 151 2.08 22.65 2.95
N ARG A 152 2.27 21.99 4.10
CA ARG A 152 1.82 22.48 5.41
C ARG A 152 0.31 22.76 5.50
N SER A 153 -0.49 22.00 4.75
CA SER A 153 -1.96 22.14 4.67
C SER A 153 -2.74 21.25 5.62
N LEU A 154 -2.07 20.54 6.55
CA LEU A 154 -2.75 19.66 7.49
C LEU A 154 -3.54 20.50 8.50
N ALA A 155 -4.86 20.32 8.57
CA ALA A 155 -5.75 21.07 9.43
C ALA A 155 -6.73 20.15 10.15
N LEU A 156 -7.46 20.68 11.13
CA LEU A 156 -8.60 20.00 11.70
C LEU A 156 -9.69 19.86 10.63
N ALA A 157 -10.36 18.72 10.59
CA ALA A 157 -11.60 18.65 9.84
C ALA A 157 -12.62 19.55 10.54
N GLU A 158 -13.25 20.48 9.80
CA GLU A 158 -14.37 21.22 10.36
C GLU A 158 -15.46 20.20 10.70
N ARG A 159 -15.87 20.12 11.97
CA ARG A 159 -17.11 19.43 12.30
C ARG A 159 -18.18 20.17 11.51
N SER A 160 -18.77 19.52 10.51
CA SER A 160 -19.98 20.05 9.88
C SER A 160 -21.01 20.20 11.00
N GLY A 161 -21.14 21.44 11.47
CA GLY A 161 -22.07 21.80 12.52
C GLY A 161 -23.47 21.65 11.96
N GLU A 162 -24.25 20.78 12.59
CA GLU A 162 -25.67 20.99 12.81
C GLU A 162 -25.91 22.48 13.10
N SER A 163 -26.65 23.13 12.20
CA SER A 163 -27.35 24.39 12.44
C SER A 163 -28.84 24.09 12.57
#